data_AF-A0A9W8AIM3-F1
#
_entry.id   AF-A0A9W8AIM3-F1
#
_cell.length_a   1.000
_cell.length_b   1.000
_cell.length_c   1.000
_cell.angle_alpha   90.00
_cell.angle_beta   90.00
_cell.angle_gamma   90.00
#
_symmetry.space_group_name_H-M   'P 1'
#
loop_
_entity.id
_entity.type
_entity.pdbx_description
1 polymer ?
#
loop_
_entity_poly.entity_id
_entity_poly.type
_entity_poly.pdbx_seq_one_letter_code
_entity_poly.pdbx_strand_id
1 'polypeptide(L)'
;MLPTTAPRWVWAPSGWQNSDSDFVAALNAPQFGNPANPNANPLCGQKALVTGPKGSVTVTIVDKCPPCKSDDLDLSVGAFDQIADQAAGRVPVRWTWT
;
A
#
# COMPACT_ATOMS: atom_id res chain seq x y z
N MET A 1 -5.61 -5.74 -5.23
CA MET A 1 -5.64 -4.80 -4.09
C MET A 1 -6.73 -5.17 -3.10
N LEU A 2 -6.39 -5.53 -1.86
CA LEU A 2 -7.35 -5.75 -0.76
C LEU A 2 -7.56 -4.43 0.02
N PRO A 3 -8.66 -4.26 0.77
CA PRO A 3 -8.72 -3.26 1.82
C PRO A 3 -8.09 -3.88 3.07
N THR A 4 -7.12 -3.21 3.66
CA THR A 4 -6.43 -3.74 4.84
C THR A 4 -7.42 -4.11 5.94
N THR A 5 -7.36 -5.36 6.41
CA THR A 5 -7.89 -5.78 7.72
C THR A 5 -6.86 -5.60 8.84
N ALA A 6 -5.73 -4.92 8.58
CA ALA A 6 -4.69 -4.65 9.56
C ALA A 6 -5.12 -3.47 10.45
N PRO A 7 -5.40 -3.69 11.75
CA PRO A 7 -5.83 -2.64 12.63
C PRO A 7 -4.61 -1.78 12.95
N ARG A 8 -4.62 -0.53 12.46
CA ARG A 8 -3.66 0.54 12.80
C ARG A 8 -2.25 0.28 12.24
N TRP A 9 -1.81 1.16 11.36
CA TRP A 9 -0.46 1.27 10.78
C TRP A 9 0.63 1.62 11.82
N VAL A 10 0.71 0.85 12.91
CA VAL A 10 1.57 1.10 14.08
C VAL A 10 2.93 0.40 13.96
N TRP A 11 3.12 -0.51 13.00
CA TRP A 11 4.39 -1.21 12.82
C TRP A 11 4.67 -1.50 11.36
N ALA A 12 4.80 -0.44 10.56
CA ALA A 12 5.51 -0.58 9.29
C ALA A 12 6.96 -0.99 9.60
N PRO A 13 7.55 -1.96 8.89
CA PRO A 13 8.92 -2.38 9.06
C PRO A 13 9.90 -1.31 8.60
N SER A 14 9.45 -0.08 8.30
CA SER A 14 10.19 1.17 8.06
C SER A 14 10.26 2.07 9.30
N GLY A 15 9.62 1.70 10.42
CA GLY A 15 9.58 2.49 11.66
C GLY A 15 8.66 3.71 11.62
N TRP A 16 7.88 3.88 10.56
CA TRP A 16 6.95 5.02 10.40
C TRP A 16 5.60 4.69 11.05
N GLN A 17 5.10 5.63 11.85
CA GLN A 17 3.72 5.59 12.37
C GLN A 17 2.83 6.33 11.38
N ASN A 18 1.92 5.61 10.74
CA ASN A 18 0.91 6.20 9.87
C ASN A 18 -0.48 5.98 10.49
N SER A 19 -1.47 6.68 9.97
CA SER A 19 -2.86 6.62 10.33
C SER A 19 -3.69 6.14 9.14
N ASP A 20 -4.92 5.68 9.39
CA ASP A 20 -5.80 5.21 8.33
C ASP A 20 -6.20 6.31 7.33
N SER A 21 -6.02 7.59 7.71
CA SER A 21 -6.23 8.76 6.86
C SER A 21 -5.04 9.10 5.95
N ASP A 22 -3.85 8.54 6.18
CA ASP A 22 -2.68 8.82 5.35
C ASP A 22 -2.78 8.10 4.01
N PHE A 23 -2.25 8.70 2.94
CA PHE A 23 -2.17 8.02 1.63
C PHE A 23 -0.91 7.17 1.55
N VAL A 24 -1.01 5.97 2.11
CA VAL A 24 0.08 4.99 2.18
C VAL A 24 -0.35 3.63 1.67
N ALA A 25 0.62 2.81 1.31
CA ALA A 25 0.39 1.44 0.87
C ALA A 25 1.50 0.48 1.31
N ALA A 26 1.14 -0.80 1.39
CA ALA A 26 2.08 -1.91 1.48
C ALA A 26 2.29 -2.56 0.11
N LEU A 27 3.55 -2.79 -0.25
CA LEU A 27 3.94 -3.43 -1.50
C LEU A 27 3.97 -4.95 -1.33
N ASN A 28 3.56 -5.70 -2.35
CA ASN A 28 3.62 -7.16 -2.33
C ASN A 28 5.04 -7.69 -2.10
N ALA A 29 5.13 -8.86 -1.46
CA ALA A 29 6.42 -9.48 -1.14
C ALA A 29 7.34 -9.73 -2.36
N PRO A 30 6.86 -10.17 -3.54
CA PRO A 30 7.73 -10.35 -4.70
C PRO A 30 8.48 -9.08 -5.12
N GLN A 31 7.83 -7.91 -5.11
CA GLN A 31 8.45 -6.63 -5.47
C GLN A 31 9.19 -5.98 -4.31
N PHE A 32 8.71 -6.13 -3.07
CA PHE A 32 9.40 -5.63 -1.89
C PHE A 32 10.71 -6.37 -1.63
N GLY A 33 10.79 -7.64 -2.01
CA GLY A 33 11.94 -8.50 -1.77
C GLY A 33 12.11 -8.89 -0.29
N ASN A 34 13.32 -9.35 0.05
CA ASN A 34 13.69 -9.77 1.40
C ASN A 34 15.02 -9.13 1.84
N PRO A 35 15.06 -7.80 2.08
CA PRO A 35 16.27 -7.13 2.54
C PRO A 35 16.70 -7.63 3.91
N ALA A 36 18.01 -7.60 4.18
CA ALA A 36 18.56 -8.00 5.49
C ALA A 36 18.02 -7.15 6.65
N ASN A 37 17.76 -5.86 6.40
CA ASN A 37 16.99 -4.98 7.29
C ASN A 37 15.79 -4.42 6.53
N PRO A 38 14.56 -4.80 6.87
CA PRO A 38 13.37 -4.29 6.19
C PRO A 38 13.11 -2.81 6.45
N ASN A 39 13.70 -2.22 7.51
CA ASN A 39 13.64 -0.77 7.76
C ASN A 39 14.51 0.05 6.83
N ALA A 40 15.46 -0.60 6.14
CA ALA A 40 16.36 0.04 5.20
C ALA A 40 16.03 -0.30 3.74
N ASN A 41 14.80 -0.77 3.47
CA ASN A 41 14.39 -1.05 2.09
C ASN A 41 14.29 0.27 1.30
N PRO A 42 15.04 0.45 0.18
CA PRO A 42 14.98 1.66 -0.62
C PRO A 42 13.64 1.91 -1.32
N LEU A 43 12.74 0.93 -1.32
CA LEU A 43 11.37 1.08 -1.81
C LEU A 43 10.46 1.78 -0.80
N CYS A 44 10.77 1.73 0.49
CA CYS A 44 10.05 2.50 1.50
C CYS A 44 10.31 4.00 1.27
N GLY A 45 9.25 4.81 1.33
CA GLY A 45 9.28 6.24 1.03
C GLY A 45 9.10 6.58 -0.45
N GLN A 46 9.17 5.60 -1.36
CA GLN A 46 8.82 5.83 -2.77
C GLN A 46 7.32 6.00 -2.95
N LYS A 47 6.92 6.72 -3.99
CA LYS A 47 5.53 7.01 -4.28
C LYS A 47 5.03 6.25 -5.50
N ALA A 48 3.75 5.90 -5.47
CA ALA A 48 3.05 5.27 -6.57
C ALA A 48 1.74 6.00 -6.84
N LEU A 49 1.47 6.30 -8.11
CA LEU A 49 0.14 6.72 -8.55
C LEU A 49 -0.70 5.47 -8.78
N VAL A 50 -1.78 5.33 -8.04
CA VAL A 50 -2.73 4.21 -8.13
C VAL A 50 -4.01 4.72 -8.76
N THR A 51 -4.46 4.08 -9.84
CA THR A 51 -5.72 4.35 -10.52
C THR A 51 -6.66 3.17 -10.36
N GLY A 52 -7.83 3.41 -9.77
CA GLY A 52 -8.91 2.45 -9.63
C GLY A 52 -10.21 2.91 -10.30
N PRO A 53 -11.33 2.22 -10.05
CA PRO A 53 -12.60 2.46 -10.72
C PRO A 53 -13.19 3.86 -10.54
N LYS A 54 -12.95 4.53 -9.41
CA LYS A 54 -13.55 5.83 -9.07
C LYS A 54 -12.60 7.01 -9.22
N GLY A 55 -11.30 6.77 -9.35
CA GLY A 55 -10.32 7.84 -9.33
C GLY A 55 -8.88 7.36 -9.26
N SER A 56 -7.98 8.29 -8.94
CA SER A 56 -6.57 8.00 -8.70
C SER A 56 -6.08 8.67 -7.43
N VAL A 57 -5.11 8.04 -6.78
CA VAL A 57 -4.47 8.55 -5.56
C VAL A 57 -2.98 8.28 -5.63
N THR A 58 -2.16 9.23 -5.16
CA THR A 58 -0.73 8.99 -4.96
C THR A 58 -0.50 8.50 -3.55
N VAL A 59 0.14 7.35 -3.40
CA VAL A 59 0.43 6.73 -2.11
C VAL A 59 1.92 6.61 -1.89
N THR A 60 2.34 6.65 -0.64
CA THR A 60 3.74 6.35 -0.25
C THR A 60 3.83 4.90 0.17
N ILE A 61 4.81 4.16 -0.35
CA ILE A 61 5.08 2.79 0.07
C ILE A 61 5.78 2.84 1.43
N VAL A 62 5.19 2.22 2.44
CA VAL A 62 5.72 2.24 3.82
C VAL A 62 5.93 0.85 4.39
N ASP A 63 5.29 -0.17 3.82
CA ASP A 63 5.25 -1.52 4.36
C ASP A 63 5.33 -2.59 3.25
N LYS A 64 5.52 -3.83 3.66
CA LYS A 64 5.39 -5.05 2.88
C LYS A 64 4.06 -5.73 3.21
N CYS A 65 3.36 -6.21 2.20
CA CYS A 65 2.24 -7.15 2.34
C CYS A 65 2.70 -8.57 1.96
N PRO A 66 3.06 -9.44 2.94
CA PRO A 66 3.43 -10.83 2.67
C PRO A 66 2.38 -11.66 1.91
N PRO A 67 1.06 -11.54 2.19
CA PRO A 67 0.06 -12.36 1.49
C PRO A 67 -0.33 -11.80 0.11
N CYS A 68 0.14 -10.62 -0.27
CA CYS A 68 -0.20 -9.99 -1.54
C CYS A 68 0.51 -10.66 -2.71
N LYS A 69 -0.22 -10.86 -3.82
CA LYS A 69 0.34 -11.44 -5.06
C LYS A 69 1.20 -10.40 -5.78
N SER A 70 1.95 -10.83 -6.79
CA SER A 70 2.67 -9.90 -7.66
C SER A 70 1.73 -8.80 -8.17
N ASP A 71 2.22 -7.56 -8.16
CA ASP A 71 1.53 -6.34 -8.58
C ASP A 71 0.33 -5.90 -7.72
N ASP A 72 0.04 -6.61 -6.63
CA ASP A 72 -0.90 -6.12 -5.62
C ASP A 72 -0.26 -5.02 -4.76
N LEU A 73 -1.06 -3.99 -4.48
CA LEU A 73 -0.86 -3.04 -3.39
C LEU A 73 -1.96 -3.21 -2.35
N ASP A 74 -1.61 -3.01 -1.08
CA ASP A 74 -2.55 -2.98 0.05
C ASP A 74 -2.64 -1.54 0.56
N LEU A 75 -3.79 -0.88 0.38
CA LEU A 75 -3.93 0.55 0.67
C LEU A 75 -4.46 0.80 2.08
N SER A 76 -4.09 1.94 2.65
CA SER A 76 -4.85 2.54 3.74
C SER A 76 -6.28 2.82 3.32
N VAL A 77 -7.18 2.86 4.30
CA VAL A 77 -8.60 3.15 4.09
C VAL A 77 -8.78 4.48 3.36
N GLY A 78 -8.07 5.53 3.80
CA GLY A 78 -8.14 6.85 3.19
C GLY A 78 -7.70 6.87 1.73
N ALA A 79 -6.68 6.08 1.36
CA ALA A 79 -6.26 5.95 -0.04
C ALA A 79 -7.26 5.11 -0.86
N PHE A 80 -7.76 4.02 -0.31
CA PHE A 80 -8.73 3.15 -0.98
C PHE A 80 -10.02 3.91 -1.31
N ASP A 81 -10.52 4.74 -0.38
CA ASP A 81 -11.71 5.55 -0.55
C ASP A 81 -11.62 6.54 -1.72
N GLN A 82 -10.42 6.92 -2.15
CA GLN A 82 -10.21 7.79 -3.32
C GLN A 82 -10.42 7.04 -4.65
N ILE A 83 -10.35 5.71 -4.65
CA ILE A 83 -10.31 4.92 -5.88
C ILE A 83 -11.44 3.89 -5.98
N ALA A 84 -12.09 3.51 -4.87
CA ALA A 84 -13.15 2.52 -4.82
C ALA A 84 -14.00 2.63 -3.54
N ASP A 85 -15.18 2.02 -3.57
CA ASP A 85 -16.02 1.86 -2.37
C ASP A 85 -15.50 0.71 -1.50
N GLN A 86 -15.32 0.91 -0.19
CA GLN A 86 -14.80 -0.11 0.74
C GLN A 86 -15.54 -1.45 0.66
N ALA A 87 -16.85 -1.41 0.41
CA ALA A 87 -17.70 -2.59 0.24
C ALA A 87 -17.28 -3.50 -0.92
N ALA A 88 -16.57 -2.96 -1.92
CA ALA A 88 -16.01 -3.75 -3.02
C ALA A 88 -14.93 -4.72 -2.53
N GLY A 89 -14.29 -4.44 -1.39
CA GLY A 89 -13.21 -5.26 -0.88
C GLY A 89 -12.00 -5.15 -1.80
N ARG A 90 -11.97 -6.01 -2.82
CA ARG A 90 -10.86 -6.11 -3.77
C ARG A 90 -11.22 -5.47 -5.10
N VAL A 91 -10.41 -4.52 -5.56
CA VAL A 91 -10.61 -3.91 -6.88
C VAL A 91 -9.40 -4.08 -7.81
N PRO A 92 -9.63 -4.18 -9.13
CA PRO A 92 -8.56 -4.07 -10.11
C PRO A 92 -8.05 -2.63 -10.13
N VAL A 93 -6.73 -2.46 -10.13
CA VAL A 93 -6.08 -1.15 -10.22
C VAL A 93 -4.94 -1.22 -11.23
N ARG A 94 -4.53 -0.04 -11.70
CA ARG A 94 -3.25 0.16 -12.37
C ARG A 94 -2.41 1.08 -11.51
N TRP A 95 -1.12 0.86 -11.44
CA TRP A 95 -0.25 1.76 -10.71
C TRP A 95 1.12 1.87 -11.35
N THR A 96 1.78 3.00 -11.11
CA THR A 96 3.13 3.30 -11.60
C THR A 96 3.90 4.05 -10.54
N TRP A 97 5.20 3.81 -10.45
CA TRP A 97 6.12 4.61 -9.64
C TRP A 97 6.14 6.08 -10.10
N THR A 98 6.30 7.00 -9.14
CA THR A 98 6.35 8.47 -9.37
C THR A 98 7.51 9.10 -8.63
#